data_AF-A0A7J3Y0G6-F1
#
_entry.id   AF-A0A7J3Y0G6-F1
#
_cell.length_a   1.000
_cell.length_b   1.000
_cell.length_c   1.000
_cell.angle_alpha   90.00
_cell.angle_beta   90.00
_cell.angle_gamma   90.00
#
_symmetry.space_group_name_H-M   'P 1'
#
loop_
_entity.id
_entity.type
_entity.pdbx_description
1 polymer ?
#
loop_
_entity_poly.entity_id
_entity_poly.type
_entity_poly.pdbx_seq_one_letter_code
_entity_poly.pdbx_strand_id
1 'polypeptide(L)'
;MEIIIELPAFSKKTIDKFAGKLKERNFDVFVPENPAGRPALLAAVTGTYLRTKYELGVYVSLRLLDVNLLHAYSAVLTAREFGVKGVTILKGDKPIFGENLKADSEETLTFLKSRIESVNLGLVVSLRYPIEEISRRLAKRPDYIMVIHYGSKTADKLEQVAQIARRLGVKVYPFMLIGYEKSREVFTQLNQPFIEPMELKEKCASLSNRVNGIVFSSPLDLQRAIDDVYKHCS
;
A
#
# COMPACT_ATOMS: atom_id res chain seq x y z
N MET A 1 1.33 -12.97 -10.21
CA MET A 1 1.34 -11.58 -9.72
C MET A 1 0.34 -11.49 -8.57
N GLU A 2 0.69 -10.87 -7.44
CA GLU A 2 -0.24 -10.65 -6.32
C GLU A 2 -1.28 -9.58 -6.69
N ILE A 3 -2.56 -9.79 -6.33
CA ILE A 3 -3.61 -8.78 -6.44
C ILE A 3 -3.93 -8.31 -5.03
N ILE A 4 -3.72 -7.03 -4.77
CA ILE A 4 -3.92 -6.40 -3.48
C ILE A 4 -5.01 -5.34 -3.63
N ILE A 5 -6.03 -5.36 -2.80
CA ILE A 5 -7.08 -4.34 -2.78
C ILE A 5 -6.84 -3.40 -1.59
N GLU A 6 -6.84 -2.09 -1.83
CA GLU A 6 -6.89 -1.11 -0.74
C GLU A 6 -8.26 -1.18 -0.04
N LEU A 7 -8.26 -1.44 1.26
CA LEU A 7 -9.45 -1.45 2.10
C LEU A 7 -9.30 -0.39 3.21
N PRO A 8 -9.85 0.82 3.01
CA PRO A 8 -9.82 1.86 4.04
C PRO A 8 -10.56 1.41 5.31
N ALA A 9 -9.92 1.61 6.46
CA ALA A 9 -10.42 1.16 7.76
C ALA A 9 -11.40 2.17 8.41
N PHE A 10 -12.47 2.54 7.70
CA PHE A 10 -13.43 3.53 8.21
C PHE A 10 -14.36 3.00 9.30
N SER A 11 -14.81 1.74 9.17
CA SER A 11 -15.68 1.11 10.15
C SER A 11 -15.61 -0.41 10.08
N LYS A 12 -15.86 -1.09 11.20
CA LYS A 12 -15.98 -2.56 11.23
C LYS A 12 -17.04 -3.08 10.26
N LYS A 13 -18.17 -2.37 10.10
CA LYS A 13 -19.24 -2.74 9.17
C LYS A 13 -18.74 -2.78 7.72
N THR A 14 -17.98 -1.75 7.31
CA THR A 14 -17.39 -1.70 5.97
C THR A 14 -16.37 -2.81 5.77
N ILE A 15 -15.50 -3.03 6.76
CA ILE A 15 -14.48 -4.09 6.74
C ILE A 15 -15.15 -5.46 6.57
N ASP A 16 -16.11 -5.79 7.44
CA ASP A 16 -16.81 -7.09 7.41
C ASP A 16 -17.58 -7.30 6.10
N LYS A 17 -18.16 -6.25 5.53
CA LYS A 17 -18.88 -6.30 4.25
C LYS A 17 -17.99 -6.80 3.11
N PHE A 18 -16.72 -6.39 3.07
CA PHE A 18 -15.83 -6.70 1.94
C PHE A 18 -14.87 -7.86 2.22
N ALA A 19 -14.52 -8.12 3.49
CA ALA A 19 -13.51 -9.12 3.84
C ALA A 19 -13.83 -10.54 3.33
N GLY A 20 -15.07 -11.01 3.47
CA GLY A 20 -15.48 -12.33 2.97
C GLY A 20 -15.31 -12.45 1.45
N LYS A 21 -15.74 -11.42 0.73
CA LYS A 21 -15.63 -11.36 -0.74
C LYS A 21 -14.18 -11.32 -1.23
N LEU A 22 -13.31 -10.58 -0.52
CA LEU A 22 -11.88 -10.53 -0.82
C LEU A 22 -11.23 -11.91 -0.63
N LYS A 23 -11.64 -12.63 0.42
CA LYS A 23 -11.15 -13.99 0.73
C LYS A 23 -11.59 -14.99 -0.33
N GLU A 24 -12.87 -14.99 -0.70
CA GLU A 24 -13.43 -15.85 -1.76
C GLU A 24 -12.71 -15.67 -3.10
N ARG A 25 -12.24 -14.45 -3.38
CA ARG A 25 -11.53 -14.09 -4.63
C ARG A 25 -10.02 -14.26 -4.54
N ASN A 26 -9.51 -14.76 -3.42
CA ASN A 26 -8.08 -14.92 -3.17
C ASN A 26 -7.28 -13.62 -3.36
N PHE A 27 -7.86 -12.49 -2.94
CA PHE A 27 -7.19 -11.20 -2.95
C PHE A 27 -6.52 -10.91 -1.61
N ASP A 28 -5.34 -10.30 -1.69
CA ASP A 28 -4.71 -9.69 -0.54
C ASP A 28 -5.29 -8.29 -0.29
N VAL A 29 -5.02 -7.75 0.90
CA VAL A 29 -5.54 -6.46 1.33
C VAL A 29 -4.41 -5.55 1.75
N PHE A 30 -4.47 -4.29 1.33
CA PHE A 30 -3.69 -3.21 1.92
C PHE A 30 -4.58 -2.35 2.80
N VAL A 31 -4.24 -2.21 4.08
CA VAL A 31 -4.95 -1.34 5.02
C VAL A 31 -4.13 -0.06 5.23
N PRO A 32 -4.57 1.08 4.67
CA PRO A 32 -3.88 2.34 4.82
C PRO A 32 -4.18 2.97 6.20
N GLU A 33 -3.23 3.76 6.69
CA GLU A 33 -3.50 4.82 7.65
C GLU A 33 -4.25 5.94 6.93
N ASN A 34 -5.15 6.61 7.63
CA ASN A 34 -6.00 7.61 6.97
C ASN A 34 -5.19 8.80 6.41
N PRO A 35 -5.64 9.35 5.27
CA PRO A 35 -5.01 10.53 4.68
C PRO A 35 -5.29 11.79 5.50
N ALA A 36 -4.51 12.84 5.21
CA ALA A 36 -4.63 14.18 5.80
C ALA A 36 -4.51 14.21 7.33
N GLY A 37 -3.84 13.23 7.92
CA GLY A 37 -3.59 13.16 9.36
C GLY A 37 -4.85 13.04 10.21
N ARG A 38 -5.97 12.59 9.61
CA ARG A 38 -7.24 12.39 10.32
C ARG A 38 -7.21 11.08 11.13
N PRO A 39 -7.92 11.01 12.26
CA PRO A 39 -8.06 9.78 13.01
C PRO A 39 -8.84 8.72 12.23
N ALA A 40 -8.52 7.45 12.48
CA ALA A 40 -9.11 6.27 11.88
C ALA A 40 -9.06 5.10 12.85
N LEU A 41 -9.65 3.97 12.46
CA LEU A 41 -9.22 2.69 13.03
C LEU A 41 -7.76 2.44 12.64
N LEU A 42 -6.92 2.10 13.62
CA LEU A 42 -5.50 1.84 13.41
C LEU A 42 -5.30 0.72 12.38
N ALA A 43 -4.37 0.91 11.44
CA ALA A 43 -4.14 -0.06 10.38
C ALA A 43 -3.64 -1.40 10.95
N ALA A 44 -2.75 -1.38 11.95
CA ALA A 44 -2.23 -2.59 12.60
C ALA A 44 -3.33 -3.41 13.31
N VAL A 45 -4.26 -2.75 14.00
CA VAL A 45 -5.39 -3.40 14.69
C VAL A 45 -6.36 -3.99 13.65
N THR A 46 -6.71 -3.20 12.64
CA THR A 46 -7.60 -3.65 11.56
C THR A 46 -7.00 -4.82 10.78
N GLY A 47 -5.70 -4.76 10.49
CA GLY A 47 -5.00 -5.82 9.79
C GLY A 47 -4.92 -7.11 10.59
N THR A 48 -4.69 -7.00 11.90
CA THR A 48 -4.76 -8.15 12.82
C THR A 48 -6.15 -8.79 12.79
N TYR A 49 -7.21 -7.99 12.90
CA TYR A 49 -8.58 -8.47 12.83
C TYR A 49 -8.90 -9.20 11.52
N LEU A 50 -8.52 -8.61 10.37
CA LEU A 50 -8.69 -9.23 9.05
C LEU A 50 -7.93 -10.56 8.95
N ARG A 51 -6.71 -10.60 9.49
CA ARG A 51 -5.86 -11.79 9.45
C ARG A 51 -6.40 -12.91 10.32
N THR A 52 -6.86 -12.62 11.54
CA THR A 52 -7.33 -13.64 12.49
C THR A 52 -8.75 -14.12 12.17
N LYS A 53 -9.63 -13.25 11.71
CA LYS A 53 -11.04 -13.60 11.48
C LYS A 53 -11.31 -14.15 10.08
N TYR A 54 -10.64 -13.61 9.07
CA TYR A 54 -10.92 -13.90 7.66
C TYR A 54 -9.75 -14.60 6.95
N GLU A 55 -8.61 -14.78 7.63
CA GLU A 55 -7.41 -15.43 7.08
C GLU A 55 -6.93 -14.79 5.76
N LEU A 56 -7.15 -13.49 5.61
CA LEU A 56 -6.69 -12.72 4.46
C LEU A 56 -5.17 -12.54 4.52
N GLY A 57 -4.52 -12.39 3.36
CA GLY A 57 -3.17 -11.83 3.33
C GLY A 57 -3.28 -10.32 3.45
N VAL A 58 -2.56 -9.75 4.42
CA VAL A 58 -2.73 -8.34 4.79
C VAL A 58 -1.39 -7.61 4.79
N TYR A 59 -1.33 -6.47 4.11
CA TYR A 59 -0.31 -5.45 4.28
C TYR A 59 -0.94 -4.28 5.02
N VAL A 60 -0.21 -3.66 5.95
CA VAL A 60 -0.68 -2.48 6.69
C VAL A 60 0.29 -1.33 6.48
N SER A 61 -0.18 -0.10 6.60
CA SER A 61 0.72 1.07 6.61
C SER A 61 1.02 1.53 8.03
N LEU A 62 2.19 2.14 8.23
CA LEU A 62 2.61 2.76 9.49
C LEU A 62 3.14 4.17 9.20
N ARG A 63 2.36 5.18 9.56
CA ARG A 63 2.79 6.59 9.50
C ARG A 63 3.72 6.90 10.66
N LEU A 64 4.67 7.82 10.46
CA LEU A 64 5.69 8.15 11.47
C LEU A 64 5.61 9.58 12.01
N LEU A 65 4.85 10.48 11.39
CA LEU A 65 4.80 11.89 11.80
C LEU A 65 4.15 12.13 13.18
N ASP A 66 3.40 11.17 13.72
CA ASP A 66 2.65 11.31 14.97
C ASP A 66 2.80 10.11 15.91
N VAL A 67 3.77 9.23 15.64
CA VAL A 67 4.08 8.08 16.50
C VAL A 67 5.59 7.99 16.74
N ASN A 68 5.97 7.63 17.96
CA ASN A 68 7.38 7.47 18.30
C ASN A 68 7.91 6.10 17.86
N LEU A 69 9.22 5.90 17.98
CA LEU A 69 9.89 4.67 17.57
C LEU A 69 9.41 3.44 18.35
N LEU A 70 9.02 3.61 19.63
CA LEU A 70 8.46 2.53 20.44
C LEU A 70 7.12 2.04 19.88
N HIS A 71 6.24 2.97 19.49
CA HIS A 71 4.98 2.62 18.84
C HIS A 71 5.22 1.89 17.51
N ALA A 72 6.13 2.42 16.67
CA ALA A 72 6.50 1.78 15.42
C ALA A 72 6.98 0.33 15.64
N TYR A 73 7.87 0.12 16.62
CA TYR A 73 8.37 -1.20 17.00
C TYR A 73 7.23 -2.14 17.44
N SER A 74 6.34 -1.68 18.31
CA SER A 74 5.18 -2.46 18.78
C SER A 74 4.22 -2.82 17.65
N ALA A 75 3.99 -1.92 16.69
CA ALA A 75 3.16 -2.19 15.51
C ALA A 75 3.77 -3.28 14.63
N VAL A 76 5.09 -3.25 14.42
CA VAL A 76 5.80 -4.29 13.66
C VAL A 76 5.84 -5.63 14.39
N LEU A 77 6.06 -5.64 15.71
CA LEU A 77 5.94 -6.87 16.51
C LEU A 77 4.52 -7.47 16.41
N THR A 78 3.50 -6.63 16.51
CA THR A 78 2.10 -7.07 16.35
C THR A 78 1.90 -7.69 14.96
N ALA A 79 2.37 -7.03 13.91
CA ALA A 79 2.29 -7.56 12.55
C ALA A 79 2.97 -8.94 12.42
N ARG A 80 4.13 -9.13 13.05
CA ARG A 80 4.82 -10.42 13.09
C ARG A 80 3.99 -11.50 13.80
N GLU A 81 3.55 -11.24 15.03
CA GLU A 81 2.83 -12.23 15.85
C GLU A 81 1.53 -12.70 15.20
N PHE A 82 0.82 -11.80 14.53
CA PHE A 82 -0.44 -12.13 13.87
C PHE A 82 -0.27 -12.55 12.41
N GLY A 83 0.97 -12.66 11.90
CA GLY A 83 1.24 -13.13 10.54
C GLY A 83 0.73 -12.20 9.45
N VAL A 84 0.81 -10.89 9.67
CA VAL A 84 0.58 -9.86 8.64
C VAL A 84 1.71 -9.95 7.60
N LYS A 85 1.38 -9.88 6.30
CA LYS A 85 2.34 -10.06 5.20
C LYS A 85 3.41 -8.98 5.16
N GLY A 86 3.08 -7.75 5.54
CA GLY A 86 4.08 -6.68 5.64
C GLY A 86 3.57 -5.37 6.23
N VAL A 87 4.53 -4.55 6.67
CA VAL A 87 4.29 -3.20 7.19
C VAL A 87 4.97 -2.18 6.28
N THR A 88 4.17 -1.32 5.65
CA THR A 88 4.62 -0.25 4.77
C THR A 88 4.87 1.00 5.60
N ILE A 89 6.14 1.35 5.77
CA ILE A 89 6.55 2.54 6.53
C ILE A 89 6.46 3.76 5.62
N LEU A 90 5.82 4.80 6.13
CA LEU A 90 5.69 6.09 5.46
C LEU A 90 5.82 7.23 6.45
N LYS A 91 6.27 8.38 5.96
CA LYS A 91 6.23 9.61 6.76
C LYS A 91 4.81 9.93 7.21
N GLY A 92 3.85 9.82 6.29
CA GLY A 92 2.45 10.20 6.51
C GLY A 92 2.23 11.71 6.34
N ASP A 93 0.98 12.11 6.54
CA ASP A 93 0.57 13.51 6.55
C ASP A 93 0.66 14.10 7.95
N LYS A 94 0.70 15.44 8.06
CA LYS A 94 0.66 16.12 9.36
C LYS A 94 -0.66 15.81 10.07
N PRO A 95 -0.65 15.40 11.35
CA PRO A 95 -1.86 15.16 12.10
C PRO A 95 -2.67 16.46 12.28
N ILE A 96 -4.00 16.33 12.31
CA ILE A 96 -4.90 17.49 12.53
C ILE A 96 -4.93 17.96 13.99
N PHE A 97 -4.51 17.10 14.93
CA PHE A 97 -4.33 17.40 16.35
C PHE A 97 -3.17 16.57 16.92
N GLY A 98 -2.54 17.05 17.99
CA GLY A 98 -1.33 16.43 18.55
C GLY A 98 -0.03 17.00 17.97
N GLU A 99 1.08 16.38 18.31
CA GLU A 99 2.42 16.87 17.95
C GLU A 99 2.97 16.22 16.69
N ASN A 100 3.75 17.01 15.94
CA ASN A 100 4.56 16.49 14.84
C ASN A 100 5.89 15.98 15.39
N LEU A 101 6.18 14.72 15.16
CA LEU A 101 7.46 14.11 15.48
C LEU A 101 8.40 14.18 14.28
N LYS A 102 9.70 14.32 14.56
CA LYS A 102 10.73 14.14 13.53
C LYS A 102 10.89 12.65 13.29
N ALA A 103 10.65 12.23 12.06
CA ALA A 103 10.84 10.84 11.67
C ALA A 103 11.36 10.75 10.23
N ASP A 104 12.27 9.80 10.03
CA ASP A 104 12.81 9.40 8.73
C ASP A 104 12.41 7.94 8.48
N SER A 105 11.81 7.67 7.32
CA SER A 105 11.25 6.34 7.03
C SER A 105 12.36 5.31 6.82
N GLU A 106 13.48 5.72 6.24
CA GLU A 106 14.63 4.89 5.89
C GLU A 106 15.46 4.53 7.12
N GLU A 107 15.68 5.48 8.04
CA GLU A 107 16.30 5.23 9.33
C GLU A 107 15.43 4.31 10.18
N THR A 108 14.12 4.56 10.22
CA THR A 108 13.15 3.71 10.94
C THR A 108 13.12 2.29 10.38
N LEU A 109 13.09 2.15 9.04
CA LEU A 109 13.21 0.85 8.37
C LEU A 109 14.49 0.12 8.80
N THR A 110 15.64 0.80 8.74
CA THR A 110 16.95 0.22 9.10
C THR A 110 16.98 -0.23 10.56
N PHE A 111 16.43 0.60 11.46
CA PHE A 111 16.30 0.29 12.88
C PHE A 111 15.44 -0.95 13.13
N LEU A 112 14.27 -1.04 12.48
CA LEU A 112 13.33 -2.15 12.66
C LEU A 112 13.86 -3.45 12.04
N LYS A 113 14.40 -3.40 10.81
CA LYS A 113 14.96 -4.59 10.12
C LYS A 113 16.12 -5.24 10.87
N SER A 114 16.90 -4.46 11.61
CA SER A 114 18.02 -4.99 12.42
C SER A 114 17.59 -5.66 13.73
N ARG A 115 16.29 -5.65 14.06
CA ARG A 115 15.77 -6.11 15.36
C ARG A 115 14.57 -7.04 15.26
N ILE A 116 13.79 -6.94 14.18
CA ILE A 116 12.59 -7.75 13.98
C ILE A 116 12.73 -8.50 12.66
N GLU A 117 12.86 -9.81 12.78
CA GLU A 117 12.85 -10.75 11.65
C GLU A 117 11.42 -11.26 11.38
N SER A 118 11.25 -11.99 10.27
CA SER A 118 10.01 -12.70 9.92
C SER A 118 8.78 -11.82 9.64
N VAL A 119 8.98 -10.53 9.36
CA VAL A 119 7.93 -9.62 8.86
C VAL A 119 8.53 -8.77 7.74
N ASN A 120 7.83 -8.66 6.61
CA ASN A 120 8.33 -7.84 5.51
C ASN A 120 8.13 -6.35 5.83
N LEU A 121 9.18 -5.56 5.68
CA LEU A 121 9.13 -4.12 5.87
C LEU A 121 9.31 -3.39 4.55
N GLY A 122 8.33 -2.56 4.20
CA GLY A 122 8.30 -1.84 2.94
C GLY A 122 8.36 -0.33 3.08
N LEU A 123 8.59 0.36 1.96
CA LEU A 123 8.55 1.82 1.86
C LEU A 123 7.55 2.27 0.78
N VAL A 124 6.97 3.46 0.96
CA VAL A 124 6.25 4.14 -0.13
C VAL A 124 7.22 4.92 -1.00
N VAL A 125 7.20 4.70 -2.32
CA VAL A 125 7.99 5.43 -3.32
C VAL A 125 7.05 6.16 -4.29
N SER A 126 7.33 7.43 -4.58
CA SER A 126 6.53 8.23 -5.50
C SER A 126 7.24 8.44 -6.82
N LEU A 127 6.58 8.13 -7.94
CA LEU A 127 7.11 8.35 -9.30
C LEU A 127 7.21 9.82 -9.69
N ARG A 128 6.73 10.75 -8.85
CA ARG A 128 6.99 12.19 -9.01
C ARG A 128 8.45 12.56 -8.75
N TYR A 129 9.18 11.77 -7.96
CA TYR A 129 10.58 12.04 -7.66
C TYR A 129 11.52 11.61 -8.80
N PRO A 130 12.73 12.19 -8.88
CA PRO A 130 13.79 11.74 -9.79
C PRO A 130 14.22 10.31 -9.50
N ILE A 131 14.69 9.59 -10.53
CA ILE A 131 15.07 8.18 -10.41
C ILE A 131 16.25 7.98 -9.44
N GLU A 132 17.14 8.97 -9.34
CA GLU A 132 18.30 8.96 -8.44
C GLU A 132 17.85 8.95 -6.98
N GLU A 133 16.82 9.73 -6.65
CA GLU A 133 16.24 9.75 -5.31
C GLU A 133 15.58 8.41 -4.98
N ILE A 134 14.76 7.89 -5.90
CA ILE A 134 14.13 6.58 -5.74
C ILE A 134 15.20 5.49 -5.54
N SER A 135 16.27 5.52 -6.32
CA SER A 135 17.39 4.58 -6.24
C SER A 135 18.07 4.61 -4.87
N ARG A 136 18.30 5.80 -4.29
CA ARG A 136 18.85 5.94 -2.94
C ARG A 136 17.96 5.29 -1.89
N ARG A 137 16.64 5.43 -2.02
CA ARG A 137 15.66 4.80 -1.10
C ARG A 137 15.67 3.27 -1.25
N LEU A 138 15.73 2.76 -2.49
CA LEU A 138 15.84 1.32 -2.75
C LEU A 138 17.15 0.71 -2.24
N ALA A 139 18.25 1.47 -2.23
CA ALA A 139 19.54 1.02 -1.70
C ALA A 139 19.49 0.66 -0.20
N LYS A 140 18.46 1.12 0.53
CA LYS A 140 18.18 0.69 1.91
C LYS A 140 17.60 -0.73 2.00
N ARG A 141 17.35 -1.39 0.86
CA ARG A 141 16.87 -2.76 0.72
C ARG A 141 15.61 -3.04 1.57
N PRO A 142 14.52 -2.25 1.39
CA PRO A 142 13.23 -2.67 1.93
C PRO A 142 12.82 -4.01 1.30
N ASP A 143 12.03 -4.82 1.98
CA ASP A 143 11.58 -6.11 1.43
C ASP A 143 10.64 -5.92 0.25
N TYR A 144 9.94 -4.78 0.24
CA TYR A 144 9.11 -4.34 -0.87
C TYR A 144 8.94 -2.82 -0.93
N ILE A 145 8.42 -2.33 -2.05
CA ILE A 145 7.96 -0.94 -2.19
C ILE A 145 6.52 -0.88 -2.66
N MET A 146 5.80 0.08 -2.11
CA MET A 146 4.50 0.53 -2.60
C MET A 146 4.72 1.75 -3.49
N VAL A 147 4.46 1.64 -4.79
CA VAL A 147 4.77 2.70 -5.76
C VAL A 147 3.53 3.54 -6.06
N ILE A 148 3.54 4.82 -5.70
CA ILE A 148 2.42 5.75 -5.91
C ILE A 148 2.67 6.71 -7.08
N HIS A 149 1.61 7.37 -7.55
CA HIS A 149 1.59 8.23 -8.74
C HIS A 149 1.94 7.49 -10.04
N TYR A 150 1.49 6.24 -10.16
CA TYR A 150 1.56 5.50 -11.40
C TYR A 150 0.41 5.89 -12.35
N GLY A 151 0.75 6.04 -13.63
CA GLY A 151 -0.17 6.30 -14.73
C GLY A 151 0.57 6.24 -16.06
N SER A 152 -0.13 6.49 -17.18
CA SER A 152 0.46 6.36 -18.52
C SER A 152 1.75 7.17 -18.72
N LYS A 153 1.84 8.37 -18.12
CA LYS A 153 3.04 9.23 -18.22
C LYS A 153 4.24 8.75 -17.40
N THR A 154 4.03 7.85 -16.44
CA THR A 154 5.08 7.36 -15.52
C THR A 154 5.40 5.88 -15.73
N ALA A 155 4.87 5.26 -16.79
CA ALA A 155 5.08 3.85 -17.10
C ALA A 155 6.56 3.49 -17.31
N ASP A 156 7.29 4.26 -18.10
CA ASP A 156 8.72 4.03 -18.34
C ASP A 156 9.55 4.19 -17.06
N LYS A 157 9.15 5.14 -16.19
CA LYS A 157 9.82 5.32 -14.90
C LYS A 157 9.55 4.14 -13.97
N LEU A 158 8.32 3.60 -13.95
CA LEU A 158 8.01 2.38 -13.18
C LEU A 158 8.89 1.22 -13.65
N GLU A 159 9.10 1.05 -14.95
CA GLU A 159 9.97 0.00 -15.49
C GLU A 159 11.42 0.16 -14.99
N GLN A 160 11.98 1.38 -15.02
CA GLN A 160 13.31 1.64 -14.45
C GLN A 160 13.38 1.30 -12.96
N VAL A 161 12.36 1.70 -12.19
CA VAL A 161 12.25 1.36 -10.76
C VAL A 161 12.20 -0.15 -10.56
N ALA A 162 11.41 -0.87 -11.35
CA ALA A 162 11.29 -2.32 -11.28
C ALA A 162 12.60 -3.05 -11.59
N GLN A 163 13.38 -2.57 -12.57
CA GLN A 163 14.68 -3.12 -12.90
C GLN A 163 15.69 -2.94 -11.76
N ILE A 164 15.73 -1.75 -11.15
CA ILE A 164 16.61 -1.46 -10.01
C ILE A 164 16.21 -2.31 -8.80
N ALA A 165 14.92 -2.34 -8.48
CA ALA A 165 14.37 -3.14 -7.38
C ALA A 165 14.68 -4.63 -7.54
N ARG A 166 14.52 -5.18 -8.76
CA ARG A 166 14.84 -6.58 -9.07
C ARG A 166 16.31 -6.92 -8.80
N ARG A 167 17.25 -6.05 -9.18
CA ARG A 167 18.69 -6.25 -8.90
C ARG A 167 19.01 -6.26 -7.40
N LEU A 168 18.18 -5.59 -6.60
CA LEU A 168 18.32 -5.50 -5.14
C LEU A 168 17.47 -6.54 -4.40
N GLY A 169 16.71 -7.38 -5.10
CA GLY A 169 15.79 -8.35 -4.50
C GLY A 169 14.56 -7.72 -3.83
N VAL A 170 14.23 -6.47 -4.17
CA VAL A 170 13.10 -5.72 -3.59
C VAL A 170 11.84 -5.98 -4.42
N LYS A 171 10.73 -6.35 -3.77
CA LYS A 171 9.45 -6.52 -4.46
C LYS A 171 8.80 -5.19 -4.82
N VAL A 172 8.07 -5.13 -5.92
CA VAL A 172 7.44 -3.89 -6.42
C VAL A 172 5.93 -4.06 -6.53
N TYR A 173 5.19 -3.13 -5.90
CA TYR A 173 3.74 -3.08 -5.89
C TYR A 173 3.23 -1.68 -6.27
N PRO A 174 2.98 -1.38 -7.57
CA PRO A 174 2.36 -0.13 -7.98
C PRO A 174 0.91 -0.01 -7.50
N PHE A 175 0.56 1.19 -7.04
CA PHE A 175 -0.80 1.64 -6.82
C PHE A 175 -1.43 2.02 -8.16
N MET A 176 -2.52 1.35 -8.49
CA MET A 176 -3.35 1.63 -9.64
C MET A 176 -4.69 2.17 -9.14
N LEU A 177 -4.86 3.48 -9.28
CA LEU A 177 -6.11 4.15 -8.95
C LEU A 177 -7.10 3.93 -10.10
N ILE A 178 -8.33 3.49 -9.78
CA ILE A 178 -9.36 3.23 -10.78
C ILE A 178 -10.44 4.32 -10.70
N GLY A 179 -10.56 5.13 -11.74
CA GLY A 179 -11.45 6.28 -11.80
C GLY A 179 -12.91 5.92 -12.04
N TYR A 180 -13.62 5.47 -11.01
CA TYR A 180 -15.10 5.39 -11.03
C TYR A 180 -15.72 6.70 -10.55
N GLU A 181 -17.02 6.90 -10.79
CA GLU A 181 -17.78 8.13 -10.49
C GLU A 181 -17.26 8.95 -9.29
N LYS A 182 -17.34 8.41 -8.06
CA LYS A 182 -16.97 9.15 -6.85
C LYS A 182 -15.47 9.27 -6.67
N SER A 183 -14.74 8.19 -6.91
CA SER A 183 -13.28 8.16 -6.71
C SER A 183 -12.55 9.03 -7.76
N ARG A 184 -13.06 9.09 -8.99
CA ARG A 184 -12.56 9.94 -10.10
C ARG A 184 -12.57 11.41 -9.71
N GLU A 185 -13.66 11.88 -9.12
CA GLU A 185 -13.79 13.27 -8.69
C GLU A 185 -12.67 13.62 -7.69
N VAL A 186 -12.50 12.77 -6.66
CA VAL A 186 -11.46 12.94 -5.65
C VAL A 186 -10.05 12.87 -6.27
N PHE A 187 -9.78 11.91 -7.15
CA PHE A 187 -8.46 11.80 -7.79
C PHE A 187 -8.15 13.02 -8.66
N THR A 188 -9.15 13.56 -9.35
CA THR A 188 -9.00 14.79 -10.15
C THR A 188 -8.68 15.99 -9.27
N GLN A 189 -9.41 16.16 -8.15
CA GLN A 189 -9.16 17.24 -7.19
C GLN A 189 -7.76 17.15 -6.56
N LEU A 190 -7.28 15.92 -6.29
CA LEU A 190 -5.96 15.67 -5.71
C LEU A 190 -4.84 15.59 -6.76
N ASN A 191 -5.15 15.83 -8.04
CA ASN A 191 -4.23 15.69 -9.17
C ASN A 191 -3.47 14.36 -9.15
N GLN A 192 -4.18 13.29 -8.83
CA GLN A 192 -3.66 11.92 -8.81
C GLN A 192 -3.91 11.25 -10.17
N PRO A 193 -2.90 10.59 -10.76
CA PRO A 193 -3.11 9.80 -11.96
C PRO A 193 -3.98 8.58 -11.62
N PHE A 194 -4.97 8.33 -12.47
CA PHE A 194 -5.84 7.15 -12.41
C PHE A 194 -6.02 6.57 -13.81
N ILE A 195 -6.52 5.34 -13.87
CA ILE A 195 -6.93 4.68 -15.11
C ILE A 195 -8.45 4.58 -15.18
N GLU A 196 -8.98 4.52 -16.40
CA GLU A 196 -10.39 4.21 -16.61
C GLU A 196 -10.64 2.70 -16.43
N PRO A 197 -11.83 2.28 -15.97
CA PRO A 197 -12.15 0.86 -15.79
C PRO A 197 -11.96 0.01 -17.05
N MET A 198 -12.18 0.60 -18.24
CA MET A 198 -11.99 -0.08 -19.52
C MET A 198 -10.52 -0.42 -19.84
N GLU A 199 -9.56 0.30 -19.24
CA GLU A 199 -8.13 0.07 -19.44
C GLU A 199 -7.59 -1.06 -18.55
N LEU A 200 -8.38 -1.51 -17.56
CA LEU A 200 -7.92 -2.38 -16.48
C LEU A 200 -7.27 -3.68 -16.98
N LYS A 201 -7.91 -4.36 -17.95
CA LYS A 201 -7.38 -5.60 -18.55
C LYS A 201 -6.02 -5.39 -19.20
N GLU A 202 -5.89 -4.34 -20.00
CA GLU A 202 -4.64 -4.01 -20.70
C GLU A 202 -3.53 -3.66 -19.70
N LYS A 203 -3.83 -2.82 -18.71
CA LYS A 203 -2.86 -2.40 -17.69
C LYS A 203 -2.38 -3.59 -16.86
N CYS A 204 -3.28 -4.46 -16.43
CA CYS A 204 -2.91 -5.68 -15.71
C CYS A 204 -2.00 -6.60 -16.55
N ALA A 205 -2.35 -6.84 -17.82
CA ALA A 205 -1.51 -7.63 -18.72
C ALA A 205 -0.11 -7.01 -18.88
N SER A 206 -0.05 -5.68 -19.06
CA SER A 206 1.21 -4.96 -19.26
C SER A 206 2.18 -5.06 -18.08
N LEU A 207 1.65 -5.27 -16.86
CA LEU A 207 2.42 -5.31 -15.61
C LEU A 207 2.73 -6.74 -15.10
N SER A 208 2.01 -7.76 -15.56
CA SER A 208 2.05 -9.15 -15.06
C SER A 208 3.43 -9.78 -14.85
N ASN A 209 4.43 -9.41 -15.67
CA ASN A 209 5.81 -9.91 -15.60
C ASN A 209 6.85 -8.84 -15.22
N ARG A 210 6.38 -7.62 -14.90
CA ARG A 210 7.24 -6.47 -14.58
C ARG A 210 7.30 -6.21 -13.09
N VAL A 211 6.20 -6.47 -12.38
CA VAL A 211 6.03 -6.20 -10.94
C VAL A 211 5.59 -7.46 -10.19
N ASN A 212 5.71 -7.45 -8.87
CA ASN A 212 5.37 -8.61 -8.04
C ASN A 212 3.87 -8.69 -7.76
N GLY A 213 3.20 -7.54 -7.70
CA GLY A 213 1.76 -7.42 -7.52
C GLY A 213 1.26 -6.03 -7.90
N ILE A 214 -0.06 -5.81 -7.86
CA ILE A 214 -0.67 -4.49 -8.07
C ILE A 214 -1.57 -4.20 -6.87
N VAL A 215 -1.49 -2.98 -6.35
CA VAL A 215 -2.45 -2.48 -5.36
C VAL A 215 -3.52 -1.69 -6.11
N PHE A 216 -4.76 -2.18 -6.11
CA PHE A 216 -5.89 -1.48 -6.69
C PHE A 216 -6.59 -0.62 -5.65
N SER A 217 -6.87 0.62 -6.01
CA SER A 217 -7.51 1.58 -5.13
C SER A 217 -8.65 2.31 -5.84
N SER A 218 -9.81 2.27 -5.20
CA SER A 218 -10.98 3.07 -5.52
C SER A 218 -11.85 3.17 -4.26
N PRO A 219 -11.44 3.97 -3.26
CA PRO A 219 -11.93 3.86 -1.90
C PRO A 219 -13.43 4.16 -1.78
N LEU A 220 -13.98 5.02 -2.66
CA LEU A 220 -15.39 5.40 -2.65
C LEU A 220 -16.27 4.48 -3.51
N ASP A 221 -15.67 3.63 -4.36
CA ASP A 221 -16.36 2.71 -5.26
C ASP A 221 -15.83 1.27 -5.12
N LEU A 222 -15.42 0.91 -3.90
CA LEU A 222 -14.68 -0.32 -3.58
C LEU A 222 -15.35 -1.60 -4.08
N GLN A 223 -16.68 -1.71 -3.94
CA GLN A 223 -17.44 -2.86 -4.43
C GLN A 223 -17.19 -3.11 -5.92
N ARG A 224 -17.30 -2.04 -6.73
CA ARG A 224 -17.18 -2.11 -8.18
C ARG A 224 -15.74 -2.40 -8.59
N ALA A 225 -14.78 -1.79 -7.91
CA ALA A 225 -13.37 -2.09 -8.11
C ALA A 225 -13.04 -3.57 -7.84
N ILE A 226 -13.53 -4.15 -6.74
CA ILE A 226 -13.33 -5.57 -6.44
C ILE A 226 -13.94 -6.47 -7.53
N ASP A 227 -15.11 -6.09 -8.07
CA ASP A 227 -15.79 -6.79 -9.17
C ASP A 227 -15.02 -6.74 -10.49
N ASP A 228 -14.61 -5.56 -10.92
CA ASP A 228 -13.92 -5.40 -12.19
C ASP A 228 -12.48 -5.96 -12.14
N VAL A 229 -11.76 -5.80 -11.02
CA VAL A 229 -10.43 -6.42 -10.85
C VAL A 229 -10.51 -7.94 -10.93
N TYR A 230 -11.52 -8.55 -10.30
CA TYR A 230 -11.73 -10.00 -10.41
C TYR A 230 -12.04 -10.45 -11.82
N LYS A 231 -12.82 -9.67 -12.56
CA LYS A 231 -13.18 -9.99 -13.94
C LYS A 231 -12.03 -9.81 -14.93
N HIS A 232 -11.14 -8.85 -14.69
CA HIS A 232 -10.21 -8.38 -15.71
C HIS A 232 -8.73 -8.65 -15.44
N CYS A 233 -8.34 -8.93 -14.18
CA CYS A 233 -6.95 -9.07 -13.78
C CYS A 233 -6.63 -10.40 -13.09
N SER A 234 -7.65 -11.18 -12.74
CA SER A 234 -7.51 -12.50 -12.11
C SER A 234 -7.39 -13.61 -13.14
#